data_AF-A0A7W0MX10-F1
#
_entry.id   AF-A0A7W0MX10-F1
#
_cell.length_a   1.000
_cell.length_b   1.000
_cell.length_c   1.000
_cell.angle_alpha   90.00
_cell.angle_beta   90.00
_cell.angle_gamma   90.00
#
_symmetry.space_group_name_H-M   'P 1'
#
loop_
_entity.id
_entity.type
_entity.pdbx_description
1 polymer ?
#
loop_
_entity_poly.entity_id
_entity_poly.type
_entity_poly.pdbx_seq_one_letter_code
_entity_poly.pdbx_strand_id
1 'polypeptide(L)' 'MYARASAVVVPVHPDGYPLGSVCSIQTVLLDAMAMGCPVVISERAWVHEYVTDGDTALVVPPG' A
#
# COMPACT_ATOMS: atom_id res chain seq x y z
N MET A 1 8.98 -4.03 12.96
CA MET A 1 7.87 -3.07 13.12
C MET A 1 6.49 -3.73 13.00
N TYR A 2 6.34 -4.83 12.26
CA TYR A 2 5.03 -5.43 11.96
C TYR A 2 4.60 -6.63 12.84
N ALA A 3 5.47 -7.13 13.73
CA ALA A 3 5.27 -8.41 14.44
C ALA A 3 4.00 -8.49 15.33
N ARG A 4 3.35 -7.37 15.61
CA ARG A 4 2.09 -7.30 16.37
C ARG A 4 1.00 -6.51 15.65
N ALA A 5 1.24 -6.11 14.40
CA ALA A 5 0.25 -5.37 13.62
C ALA A 5 -0.82 -6.34 13.12
N SER A 6 -2.09 -5.99 13.34
CA SER A 6 -3.22 -6.75 12.78
C SER A 6 -3.55 -6.34 11.35
N ALA A 7 -3.13 -5.14 10.94
CA ALA A 7 -3.19 -4.64 9.57
C ALA A 7 -2.19 -3.49 9.40
N VAL A 8 -1.83 -3.19 8.15
CA VAL A 8 -1.02 -2.02 7.77
C VAL A 8 -1.84 -1.16 6.81
N VAL A 9 -1.91 0.15 7.08
CA VAL A 9 -2.61 1.10 6.22
C VAL A 9 -1.59 2.03 5.57
N VAL A 10 -1.62 2.10 4.24
CA VAL A 10 -0.70 2.89 3.41
C VAL A 10 -1.50 3.93 2.64
N PRO A 11 -1.79 5.10 3.25
CA PRO A 11 -2.47 6.17 2.53
C PRO A 11 -1.51 6.79 1.51
N VAL A 12 -1.97 6.95 0.28
CA VAL A 12 -1.20 7.58 -0.79
C VAL A 12 -2.03 8.65 -1.47
N HIS A 13 -1.38 9.71 -1.92
CA HIS A 13 -2.02 10.72 -2.74
C HIS A 13 -2.26 10.22 -4.17
N PRO A 14 -3.27 10.78 -4.86
CA PRO A 14 -3.56 10.40 -6.23
C PRO A 14 -2.38 10.70 -7.16
N ASP A 15 -2.40 10.07 -8.33
CA ASP A 15 -1.42 10.35 -9.37
C ASP A 15 -1.42 11.82 -9.79
N GLY A 16 -0.22 12.35 -10.03
CA GLY A 16 0.00 13.77 -10.34
C GLY A 16 0.11 14.69 -9.12
N TYR A 17 -0.02 14.17 -7.88
CA TYR A 17 0.22 14.99 -6.70
C TYR A 17 1.72 15.35 -6.58
N PRO A 18 2.07 16.64 -6.38
CA PRO A 18 3.44 17.13 -6.53
C PRO A 18 4.39 16.75 -5.40
N LEU A 19 3.89 16.15 -4.31
CA LEU A 19 4.66 15.77 -3.13
C LEU A 19 4.45 14.28 -2.81
N GLY A 20 5.51 13.60 -2.37
CA GLY A 20 5.45 12.20 -1.99
C GLY A 20 6.34 11.32 -2.87
N SER A 21 7.26 10.61 -2.20
CA SER A 21 8.19 9.68 -2.86
C SER A 21 7.47 8.37 -3.18
N VAL A 22 7.52 7.95 -4.45
CA VAL A 22 6.92 6.68 -4.91
C VAL A 22 7.67 5.47 -4.32
N CYS A 23 9.00 5.50 -4.36
CA CYS A 23 9.83 4.37 -3.92
C CYS A 23 9.65 4.04 -2.44
N SER A 24 9.53 5.08 -1.58
CA SER A 24 9.39 4.88 -0.14
C SER A 24 8.09 4.18 0.24
N ILE A 25 7.03 4.42 -0.52
CA ILE A 25 5.71 3.83 -0.28
C ILE A 25 5.67 2.38 -0.77
N GLN A 26 6.28 2.08 -1.92
CA GLN A 26 6.42 0.70 -2.40
C GLN A 26 7.17 -0.19 -1.41
N THR A 27 8.27 0.30 -0.82
CA THR A 27 9.00 -0.49 0.19
C THR A 27 8.14 -0.80 1.40
N VAL A 28 7.35 0.16 1.89
CA VAL A 28 6.43 -0.08 3.03
C VAL A 28 5.37 -1.12 2.68
N LEU A 29 4.78 -1.05 1.48
CA LEU A 29 3.82 -2.05 0.98
C LEU A 29 4.46 -3.45 0.96
N LEU A 30 5.62 -3.58 0.32
CA LEU A 30 6.29 -4.86 0.15
C LEU A 30 6.78 -5.45 1.48
N ASP A 31 7.29 -4.62 2.39
CA ASP A 31 7.69 -5.05 3.72
C ASP A 31 6.49 -5.57 4.53
N ALA A 32 5.34 -4.89 4.46
CA ALA A 32 4.13 -5.33 5.15
C ALA A 32 3.63 -6.68 4.59
N MET A 33 3.62 -6.83 3.26
CA MET A 33 3.24 -8.08 2.59
C MET A 33 4.22 -9.22 2.91
N ALA A 34 5.53 -8.95 2.89
CA ALA A 34 6.56 -9.94 3.24
C ALA A 34 6.42 -10.45 4.68
N MET A 35 5.88 -9.61 5.57
CA MET A 35 5.61 -9.96 6.96
C MET A 35 4.25 -10.63 7.17
N GLY A 36 3.50 -10.91 6.08
CA GLY A 36 2.19 -11.56 6.12
C GLY A 36 1.10 -10.69 6.75
N CYS A 37 1.29 -9.38 6.82
CA CYS A 37 0.29 -8.47 7.37
C CYS A 37 -0.77 -8.13 6.31
N PRO A 38 -2.07 -8.18 6.65
CA PRO A 38 -3.11 -7.62 5.80
C PRO A 38 -2.85 -6.13 5.52
N VAL A 39 -3.00 -5.70 4.26
CA VAL A 39 -2.71 -4.32 3.83
C VAL A 39 -3.95 -3.65 3.29
N VAL A 40 -4.15 -2.38 3.67
CA VAL A 40 -5.07 -1.44 3.02
C VAL A 40 -4.24 -0.33 2.39
N ILE A 41 -4.42 -0.06 1.10
CA ILE A 41 -3.65 0.96 0.37
C ILE A 41 -4.55 1.82 -0.50
N SER A 42 -4.25 3.12 -0.59
CA SER A 42 -4.98 3.99 -1.52
C SER A 42 -4.64 3.69 -2.99
N GLU A 43 -5.62 3.85 -3.87
CA GLU A 43 -5.53 3.56 -5.30
C GLU A 43 -4.49 4.45 -5.97
N ARG A 44 -3.67 3.82 -6.82
CA ARG A 44 -2.63 4.47 -7.61
C ARG A 44 -2.16 3.55 -8.72
N ALA A 45 -1.79 4.10 -9.88
CA ALA A 45 -1.53 3.31 -11.08
C ALA A 45 -0.57 2.11 -10.90
N TRP A 46 0.50 2.28 -10.12
CA TRP A 46 1.51 1.24 -9.88
C TRP A 46 1.10 0.19 -8.84
N VAL A 47 0.05 0.42 -8.05
CA VAL A 47 -0.33 -0.51 -6.95
C VAL A 47 -0.70 -1.88 -7.51
N HIS A 48 -1.42 -1.90 -8.63
CA HIS A 48 -1.86 -3.13 -9.31
C HIS A 48 -0.74 -3.96 -9.94
N GLU A 49 0.50 -3.45 -9.98
CA GLU A 49 1.66 -4.25 -10.36
C GLU A 49 2.10 -5.22 -9.24
N TYR A 50 1.67 -4.96 -7.99
CA TYR A 50 2.13 -5.68 -6.80
C TYR A 50 0.99 -6.41 -6.06
N VAL A 51 -0.25 -5.96 -6.22
CA VAL A 51 -1.39 -6.50 -5.48
C VAL A 51 -2.56 -6.87 -6.39
N THR A 52 -3.38 -7.79 -5.91
CA THR A 52 -4.69 -8.13 -6.45
C THR A 52 -5.72 -7.64 -5.43
N ASP A 53 -6.55 -6.66 -5.81
CA ASP A 53 -7.55 -6.09 -4.92
C ASP A 53 -8.53 -7.16 -4.41
N GLY A 54 -8.74 -7.19 -3.09
CA GLY A 54 -9.59 -8.15 -2.39
C GLY A 54 -8.94 -9.52 -2.14
N ASP A 55 -7.75 -9.79 -2.68
CA ASP A 55 -7.01 -11.04 -2.50
C ASP A 55 -5.73 -10.83 -1.70
N THR A 56 -4.78 -10.06 -2.23
CA THR A 56 -3.48 -9.82 -1.56
C THR A 56 -3.40 -8.50 -0.81
N ALA A 57 -4.29 -7.56 -1.11
CA ALA A 57 -4.50 -6.31 -0.36
C ALA A 57 -5.93 -5.78 -0.59
N LEU A 58 -6.37 -4.83 0.24
CA LEU A 58 -7.56 -4.02 -0.02
C LEU A 58 -7.14 -2.67 -0.62
N VAL A 59 -7.59 -2.39 -1.84
CA VAL A 59 -7.34 -1.12 -2.52
C VAL A 59 -8.55 -0.20 -2.35
N VAL A 60 -8.32 1.04 -1.93
CA VAL A 60 -9.39 2.02 -1.66
C VAL A 60 -9.13 3.33 -2.39
N PRO A 61 -10.16 4.12 -2.78
CA PRO A 61 -9.92 5.43 -3.36
C PRO A 61 -9.02 6.32 -2.48
N PRO A 62 -8.16 7.18 -3.06
CA PRO A 62 -7.39 8.15 -2.30
C PRO A 62 -8.33 9.18 -1.64
N GLY A 63 -7.97 9.60 -0.43
CA GLY A 63 -8.65 10.65 0.34
C GLY A 63 -8.03 12.03 0.17
#